data_AF-A0A8T5KIU0-F1
#
_entry.id   AF-A0A8T5KIU0-F1
#
_cell.length_a   1.000
_cell.length_b   1.000
_cell.length_c   1.000
_cell.angle_alpha   90.00
_cell.angle_beta   90.00
_cell.angle_gamma   90.00
#
_symmetry.space_group_name_H-M   'P 1'
#
loop_
_entity.id
_entity.type
_entity.pdbx_description
1 polymer ?
#
loop_
_entity_poly.entity_id
_entity_poly.type
_entity_poly.pdbx_seq_one_letter_code
_entity_poly.pdbx_strand_id
1 'polypeptide(L)'
;MVAPSFDEIKEIVELRLNQTHELLEEFEYDLKKCAPDEFYSFLLGDKIANKRVTIRDILGSEYMMLHVVVELSEFIKMGIEIGDKTVSGSLPEKTYEAHLKAADFELGYALLLEDYYWMKHRLAYLGEMIESDEALPESLRSVAVKIVDSFKQYKDY
;
A
#
# COMPACT_ATOMS: atom_id res chain seq x y z
N MET A 1 18.41 10.21 -7.52
CA MET A 1 18.48 11.18 -6.42
C MET A 1 18.55 10.38 -5.13
N VAL A 2 19.40 10.77 -4.18
CA VAL A 2 19.46 10.12 -2.85
C VAL A 2 18.19 10.47 -2.09
N ALA A 3 17.61 9.52 -1.35
CA ALA A 3 16.45 9.79 -0.50
C ALA A 3 16.83 10.82 0.58
N PRO A 4 15.99 11.83 0.87
CA PRO A 4 16.25 12.79 1.94
C PRO A 4 16.23 12.07 3.27
N SER A 5 17.03 12.49 4.25
CA SER A 5 17.05 11.89 5.60
C SER A 5 15.72 12.05 6.33
N PHE A 6 15.46 11.21 7.33
CA PHE A 6 14.23 11.31 8.11
C PHE A 6 14.07 12.69 8.76
N ASP A 7 15.13 13.24 9.35
CA ASP A 7 15.08 14.55 10.02
C ASP A 7 14.68 15.69 9.07
N GLU A 8 15.07 15.62 7.79
CA GLU A 8 14.71 16.62 6.78
C GLU A 8 13.23 16.57 6.39
N ILE A 9 12.58 15.41 6.51
CA ILE A 9 11.20 15.18 6.08
C ILE A 9 10.26 14.74 7.19
N LYS A 10 10.71 14.79 8.45
CA LYS A 10 9.95 14.29 9.60
C LYS A 10 8.57 14.93 9.69
N GLU A 11 8.51 16.25 9.58
CA GLU A 11 7.25 16.99 9.69
C GLU A 11 6.25 16.59 8.60
N ILE A 12 6.71 16.37 7.36
CA ILE A 12 5.82 15.94 6.27
C ILE A 12 5.40 14.48 6.43
N VAL A 13 6.27 13.59 6.93
CA VAL A 13 5.89 12.21 7.25
C VAL A 13 4.82 12.18 8.34
N GLU A 14 5.03 12.91 9.44
CA GLU A 14 4.08 13.02 10.55
C GLU A 14 2.73 13.60 10.09
N LEU A 15 2.76 14.68 9.31
CA LEU A 15 1.55 15.29 8.77
C LEU A 15 0.77 14.30 7.88
N ARG A 16 1.43 13.64 6.93
CA ARG A 16 0.77 12.73 5.99
C ARG A 16 0.25 11.47 6.68
N LEU A 17 0.97 10.94 7.67
CA LEU A 17 0.48 9.84 8.49
C LEU A 17 -0.77 10.24 9.26
N ASN A 18 -0.77 11.39 9.93
CA ASN A 18 -1.93 11.85 10.70
C ASN A 18 -3.17 12.03 9.80
N GLN A 19 -3.02 12.68 8.65
CA GLN A 19 -4.11 12.82 7.68
C GLN A 19 -4.67 11.47 7.22
N THR A 20 -3.78 10.51 6.95
CA THR A 20 -4.20 9.17 6.51
C THR A 20 -4.86 8.38 7.65
N HIS A 21 -4.37 8.53 8.88
CA HIS A 21 -4.97 7.92 10.06
C HIS A 21 -6.39 8.45 10.32
N GLU A 22 -6.58 9.77 10.26
CA GLU A 22 -7.90 10.40 10.40
C GLU A 22 -8.86 9.87 9.34
N LEU A 23 -8.43 9.85 8.08
CA LEU A 23 -9.23 9.30 6.97
C LEU A 23 -9.64 7.83 7.21
N LEU A 24 -8.70 6.98 7.64
CA LEU A 24 -8.98 5.56 7.88
C LEU A 24 -9.89 5.34 9.10
N GLU A 25 -9.79 6.20 10.12
CA GLU A 25 -10.70 6.20 11.27
C GLU A 25 -12.12 6.61 10.88
N GLU A 26 -12.27 7.60 9.98
CA GLU A 26 -13.57 8.00 9.42
C GLU A 26 -14.25 6.88 8.63
N PHE A 27 -13.46 6.02 7.97
CA PHE A 27 -13.96 4.82 7.30
C PHE A 27 -14.12 3.60 8.22
N GLU A 28 -13.97 3.78 9.54
CA GLU A 28 -14.08 2.72 10.54
C GLU A 28 -13.11 1.54 10.28
N TYR A 29 -11.98 1.81 9.62
CA TYR A 29 -10.94 0.79 9.43
C TYR A 29 -10.33 0.45 10.79
N ASP A 30 -10.19 -0.85 11.13
CA ASP A 30 -9.46 -1.28 12.33
C ASP A 30 -7.96 -0.99 12.15
N LEU A 31 -7.56 0.25 12.36
CA LEU A 31 -6.22 0.74 12.10
C LEU A 31 -5.27 0.36 13.24
N LYS A 32 -4.14 -0.27 12.92
CA LYS A 32 -2.96 -0.37 13.78
C LYS A 32 -1.90 0.60 13.28
N LYS A 33 -1.58 1.60 14.10
CA LYS A 33 -0.65 2.68 13.74
C LYS A 33 0.80 2.22 13.95
N CYS A 34 1.68 2.63 13.05
CA CYS A 34 3.14 2.59 13.24
C CYS A 34 3.65 3.98 13.64
N ALA A 35 4.86 4.03 14.18
CA ALA A 35 5.55 5.28 14.43
C ALA A 35 6.10 5.90 13.12
N PRO A 36 6.26 7.23 13.03
CA PRO A 36 6.74 7.91 11.83
C PRO A 36 8.12 7.45 11.33
N ASP A 37 9.02 7.10 12.24
CA ASP A 37 10.35 6.56 11.93
C ASP A 37 10.29 5.12 11.40
N GLU A 38 9.40 4.28 11.95
CA GLU A 38 9.11 2.94 11.43
C GLU A 38 8.55 3.02 10.00
N PHE A 39 7.57 3.91 9.76
CA PHE A 39 7.01 4.15 8.43
C PHE A 39 8.11 4.56 7.44
N TYR A 40 8.93 5.54 7.81
CA TYR A 40 10.00 6.02 6.94
C TYR A 40 11.07 4.95 6.69
N SER A 41 11.43 4.15 7.71
CA SER A 41 12.33 3.00 7.59
C SER A 41 11.78 1.96 6.61
N PHE A 42 10.47 1.66 6.68
CA PHE A 42 9.79 0.79 5.72
C PHE A 42 9.87 1.32 4.29
N LEU A 43 9.67 2.63 4.08
CA LEU A 43 9.78 3.24 2.75
C LEU A 43 11.18 3.14 2.14
N LEU A 44 12.22 3.11 2.97
CA LEU A 44 13.60 2.88 2.55
C LEU A 44 13.93 1.39 2.32
N GLY A 45 13.03 0.50 2.72
CA GLY A 45 13.25 -0.94 2.71
C GLY A 45 13.44 -1.54 1.31
N ASP A 46 14.04 -2.73 1.30
CA ASP A 46 14.59 -3.37 0.11
C ASP A 46 13.58 -3.57 -1.03
N LYS A 47 12.28 -3.76 -0.74
CA LYS A 47 11.26 -3.93 -1.79
C LYS A 47 10.69 -2.62 -2.31
N ILE A 48 10.74 -1.52 -1.57
CA ILE A 48 10.25 -0.21 -2.05
C ILE A 48 11.37 0.53 -2.76
N ALA A 49 12.59 0.49 -2.21
CA ALA A 49 13.77 1.09 -2.83
C ALA A 49 14.08 0.53 -4.24
N ASN A 50 13.67 -0.71 -4.52
CA ASN A 50 13.82 -1.38 -5.83
C ASN A 50 12.64 -1.17 -6.79
N LYS A 51 11.60 -0.41 -6.41
CA LYS A 51 10.45 -0.09 -7.27
C LYS A 51 10.63 1.27 -7.96
N ARG A 52 9.84 1.51 -9.02
CA ARG A 52 9.74 2.79 -9.74
C ARG A 52 9.04 3.91 -8.94
N VAL A 53 8.76 3.68 -7.66
CA VAL A 53 8.00 4.59 -6.80
C VAL A 53 8.93 5.15 -5.74
N THR A 54 9.06 6.47 -5.66
CA THR A 54 9.90 7.16 -4.68
C THR A 54 9.12 7.52 -3.43
N ILE A 55 9.83 7.84 -2.33
CA ILE A 55 9.21 8.40 -1.10
C ILE A 55 8.35 9.63 -1.42
N ARG A 56 8.81 10.48 -2.34
CA ARG A 56 8.07 11.68 -2.76
C ARG A 56 6.76 11.30 -3.46
N ASP A 57 6.76 10.25 -4.27
CA ASP A 57 5.54 9.79 -4.95
C ASP A 57 4.53 9.25 -3.94
N ILE A 58 4.99 8.56 -2.90
CA ILE A 58 4.14 8.05 -1.82
C ILE A 58 3.58 9.20 -1.00
N LEU A 59 4.43 10.05 -0.42
CA LEU A 59 3.99 11.18 0.43
C LEU A 59 3.10 12.17 -0.34
N GLY A 60 3.32 12.32 -1.65
CA GLY A 60 2.58 13.22 -2.53
C GLY A 60 1.26 12.64 -3.09
N SER A 61 0.96 11.37 -2.86
CA SER A 61 -0.27 10.71 -3.33
C SER A 61 -1.09 10.21 -2.15
N GLU A 62 -2.34 10.65 -2.06
CA GLU A 62 -3.29 10.19 -1.04
C GLU A 62 -3.56 8.69 -1.16
N TYR A 63 -3.75 8.18 -2.38
CA TYR A 63 -3.96 6.76 -2.64
C TYR A 63 -2.74 5.91 -2.22
N MET A 64 -1.53 6.36 -2.53
CA MET A 64 -0.32 5.63 -2.14
C MET A 64 -0.08 5.69 -0.64
N MET A 65 -0.35 6.83 0.01
CA MET A 65 -0.30 6.93 1.48
C MET A 65 -1.29 5.94 2.11
N LEU A 66 -2.54 5.96 1.67
CA LEU A 66 -3.57 5.05 2.16
C LEU A 66 -3.19 3.59 1.95
N HIS A 67 -2.71 3.22 0.76
CA HIS A 67 -2.24 1.87 0.46
C HIS A 67 -1.13 1.45 1.43
N VAL A 68 -0.08 2.25 1.58
CA VAL A 68 1.06 1.89 2.43
C VAL A 68 0.66 1.81 3.90
N VAL A 69 -0.15 2.74 4.41
CA VAL A 69 -0.60 2.73 5.81
C VAL A 69 -1.48 1.52 6.10
N VAL A 70 -2.38 1.15 5.18
CA VAL A 70 -3.17 -0.09 5.30
C VAL A 70 -2.28 -1.32 5.29
N GLU A 71 -1.30 -1.39 4.38
CA GLU A 71 -0.36 -2.52 4.29
C GLU A 71 0.45 -2.69 5.59
N LEU A 72 0.93 -1.58 6.17
CA LEU A 72 1.63 -1.57 7.46
C LEU A 72 0.73 -1.99 8.62
N SER A 73 -0.51 -1.49 8.66
CA SER A 73 -1.49 -1.90 9.66
C SER A 73 -1.75 -3.40 9.62
N GLU A 74 -1.83 -3.99 8.42
CA GLU A 74 -2.00 -5.44 8.27
C GLU A 74 -0.76 -6.22 8.73
N PHE A 75 0.45 -5.75 8.44
CA PHE A 75 1.66 -6.33 8.99
C PHE A 75 1.66 -6.35 10.52
N ILE A 76 1.29 -5.23 11.15
CA ILE A 76 1.20 -5.14 12.62
C ILE A 76 0.18 -6.14 13.17
N LYS A 77 -1.01 -6.25 12.55
CA LYS A 77 -2.03 -7.24 12.95
C LYS A 77 -1.54 -8.69 12.84
N MET A 78 -0.64 -8.97 11.91
CA MET A 78 -0.01 -10.28 11.73
C MET A 78 1.18 -10.52 12.68
N GLY A 79 1.49 -9.57 13.56
CA GLY A 79 2.62 -9.61 14.49
C GLY A 79 3.98 -9.42 13.82
N ILE A 80 4.02 -8.71 12.68
CA ILE A 80 5.26 -8.41 11.95
C ILE A 80 5.77 -7.02 12.38
N GLU A 81 7.07 -6.94 12.64
CA GLU A 81 7.78 -5.70 12.98
C GLU A 81 7.96 -4.80 11.74
N ILE A 82 7.80 -3.49 11.94
CA ILE A 82 7.88 -2.50 10.88
C ILE A 82 9.29 -1.90 10.79
N GLY A 83 9.87 -1.91 9.59
CA GLY A 83 11.19 -1.38 9.28
C GLY A 83 11.64 -1.70 7.85
N ASP A 84 12.91 -1.45 7.56
CA ASP A 84 13.56 -1.65 6.25
C ASP A 84 13.46 -3.10 5.73
N LYS A 85 13.38 -4.07 6.63
CA LYS A 85 13.30 -5.50 6.32
C LYS A 85 11.91 -6.10 6.48
N THR A 86 10.87 -5.32 6.72
CA THR A 86 9.50 -5.86 6.90
C THR A 86 9.11 -6.79 5.75
N VAL A 87 9.41 -6.41 4.51
CA VAL A 87 9.03 -7.22 3.36
C VAL A 87 9.99 -8.38 3.10
N SER A 88 11.31 -8.15 3.12
CA SER A 88 12.29 -9.20 2.85
C SER A 88 12.43 -10.22 3.99
N GLY A 89 12.10 -9.82 5.22
CA GLY A 89 12.07 -10.66 6.42
C GLY A 89 10.74 -11.37 6.66
N SER A 90 9.70 -11.08 5.88
CA SER A 90 8.38 -11.73 5.98
C SER A 90 8.23 -12.90 5.03
N LEU A 91 7.33 -13.83 5.37
CA LEU A 91 6.88 -14.85 4.44
C LEU A 91 6.16 -14.21 3.24
N PRO A 92 6.43 -14.64 2.00
CA PRO A 92 5.78 -14.09 0.81
C PRO A 92 4.25 -14.02 0.92
N GLU A 93 3.63 -15.06 1.46
CA GLU A 93 2.18 -15.13 1.66
C GLU A 93 1.65 -13.96 2.49
N LYS A 94 2.33 -13.62 3.61
CA LYS A 94 1.92 -12.51 4.47
C LYS A 94 2.10 -11.15 3.78
N THR A 95 3.17 -11.00 3.00
CA THR A 95 3.38 -9.79 2.20
C THR A 95 2.29 -9.61 1.16
N TYR A 96 1.96 -10.65 0.40
CA TYR A 96 0.89 -10.55 -0.61
C TYR A 96 -0.48 -10.35 0.06
N GLU A 97 -0.75 -10.99 1.20
CA GLU A 97 -2.00 -10.78 1.93
C GLU A 97 -2.17 -9.31 2.35
N ALA A 98 -1.15 -8.72 2.97
CA ALA A 98 -1.18 -7.30 3.36
C ALA A 98 -1.32 -6.38 2.14
N HIS A 99 -0.57 -6.66 1.07
CA HIS A 99 -0.63 -5.88 -0.17
C HIS A 99 -2.00 -5.93 -0.84
N LEU A 100 -2.64 -7.10 -0.91
CA LEU A 100 -3.95 -7.25 -1.54
C LEU A 100 -5.06 -6.58 -0.74
N LYS A 101 -5.01 -6.64 0.60
CA LYS A 101 -5.94 -5.89 1.45
C LYS A 101 -5.82 -4.39 1.25
N ALA A 102 -4.58 -3.89 1.18
CA ALA A 102 -4.32 -2.49 0.89
C ALA A 102 -4.83 -2.07 -0.51
N ALA A 103 -4.59 -2.90 -1.53
CA ALA A 103 -5.05 -2.61 -2.89
C ALA A 103 -6.59 -2.62 -3.02
N ASP A 104 -7.27 -3.54 -2.32
CA ASP A 104 -8.75 -3.58 -2.29
C ASP A 104 -9.32 -2.30 -1.66
N PHE A 105 -8.76 -1.89 -0.52
CA PHE A 105 -9.20 -0.67 0.17
C PHE A 105 -8.87 0.61 -0.64
N GLU A 106 -7.70 0.67 -1.26
CA GLU A 106 -7.28 1.76 -2.16
C GLU A 106 -8.26 1.92 -3.34
N LEU A 107 -8.65 0.81 -3.98
CA LEU A 107 -9.63 0.81 -5.06
C LEU A 107 -11.03 1.22 -4.59
N GLY A 108 -11.45 0.75 -3.41
CA GLY A 108 -12.71 1.16 -2.79
C GLY A 108 -12.74 2.67 -2.52
N TYR A 109 -11.64 3.23 -2.02
CA TYR A 109 -11.52 4.67 -1.78
C TYR A 109 -11.51 5.47 -3.09
N ALA A 110 -10.76 5.04 -4.10
CA ALA A 110 -10.76 5.68 -5.40
C ALA A 110 -12.15 5.66 -6.06
N LEU A 111 -12.91 4.58 -5.89
CA LEU A 111 -14.30 4.49 -6.36
C LEU A 111 -15.21 5.48 -5.64
N LEU A 112 -15.07 5.65 -4.32
CA LEU A 112 -15.84 6.62 -3.55
C LEU A 112 -15.64 8.05 -4.05
N LEU A 113 -14.41 8.38 -4.47
CA LEU A 113 -14.06 9.68 -5.05
C LEU A 113 -14.35 9.78 -6.56
N GLU A 114 -14.88 8.71 -7.17
CA GLU A 114 -15.10 8.59 -8.62
C GLU A 114 -13.81 8.82 -9.46
N ASP A 115 -12.64 8.52 -8.90
CA ASP A 115 -11.35 8.64 -9.60
C ASP A 115 -11.05 7.40 -10.45
N TYR A 116 -11.79 7.29 -11.55
CA TYR A 116 -11.64 6.17 -12.50
C TYR A 116 -10.28 6.13 -13.17
N TYR A 117 -9.59 7.27 -13.28
CA TYR A 117 -8.23 7.32 -13.80
C TYR A 117 -7.27 6.53 -12.91
N TRP A 118 -7.28 6.81 -11.60
CA TRP A 118 -6.48 6.05 -10.63
C TRP A 118 -6.86 4.56 -10.63
N MET A 119 -8.16 4.26 -10.59
CA MET A 119 -8.65 2.87 -10.61
C MET A 119 -8.13 2.10 -11.83
N LYS A 120 -8.20 2.69 -13.03
CA LYS A 120 -7.72 2.05 -14.26
C LYS A 120 -6.23 1.72 -14.19
N HIS A 121 -5.41 2.65 -13.70
CA HIS A 121 -3.99 2.41 -13.51
C HIS A 121 -3.72 1.29 -12.51
N ARG A 122 -4.44 1.30 -11.38
CA ARG A 122 -4.24 0.31 -10.32
C ARG A 122 -4.71 -1.09 -10.72
N LEU A 123 -5.84 -1.19 -11.43
CA LEU A 123 -6.35 -2.45 -11.98
C LEU A 123 -5.41 -3.02 -13.05
N ALA A 124 -4.80 -2.17 -13.89
CA ALA A 124 -3.80 -2.62 -14.85
C ALA A 124 -2.57 -3.23 -14.14
N TYR A 125 -2.08 -2.58 -13.08
CA TYR A 125 -0.98 -3.11 -12.26
C TYR A 125 -1.33 -4.46 -11.61
N LEU A 126 -2.52 -4.58 -11.01
CA LEU A 126 -2.98 -5.85 -10.43
C LEU A 126 -3.10 -6.95 -11.49
N GLY A 127 -3.61 -6.62 -12.68
CA GLY A 127 -3.68 -7.54 -13.82
C GLY A 127 -2.30 -8.05 -14.22
N GLU A 128 -1.32 -7.15 -14.38
CA GLU A 128 0.06 -7.52 -14.70
C GLU A 128 0.68 -8.41 -13.61
N MET A 129 0.46 -8.10 -12.33
CA MET A 129 0.92 -8.93 -11.20
C MET A 129 0.28 -10.33 -11.24
N ILE A 130 -1.03 -10.42 -11.52
CA ILE A 130 -1.74 -11.71 -11.65
C ILE A 130 -1.26 -12.52 -12.85
N GLU A 131 -0.75 -11.89 -13.90
CA GLU A 131 -0.29 -12.62 -15.09
C GLU A 131 1.19 -13.02 -15.00
N SER A 132 2.04 -12.16 -14.42
CA SER A 132 3.49 -12.25 -14.57
C SER A 132 4.26 -12.55 -13.27
N ASP A 133 3.64 -12.36 -12.09
CA ASP A 133 4.33 -12.59 -10.83
C ASP A 133 4.32 -14.08 -10.45
N GLU A 134 5.45 -14.76 -10.66
CA GLU A 134 5.66 -16.16 -10.30
C GLU A 134 5.73 -16.38 -8.78
N ALA A 135 6.05 -15.33 -8.00
CA ALA A 135 6.14 -15.41 -6.55
C ALA A 135 4.76 -15.27 -5.86
N LEU A 136 3.72 -14.88 -6.60
CA LEU A 136 2.35 -14.77 -6.09
C LEU A 136 1.75 -16.17 -5.82
N PRO A 137 1.45 -16.51 -4.54
CA PRO A 137 0.86 -17.80 -4.19
C PRO A 137 -0.50 -18.02 -4.85
N GLU A 138 -0.80 -19.25 -5.27
CA GLU A 138 -2.03 -19.59 -6.01
C GLU A 138 -3.32 -19.22 -5.24
N SER A 139 -3.34 -19.46 -3.93
CA SER A 139 -4.47 -19.08 -3.07
C SER A 139 -4.73 -17.57 -3.11
N LEU A 140 -3.67 -16.76 -3.07
CA LEU A 140 -3.75 -15.29 -3.11
C LEU A 140 -3.97 -14.76 -4.52
N ARG A 141 -3.57 -15.49 -5.56
CA ARG A 141 -3.93 -15.18 -6.96
C ARG A 141 -5.43 -15.16 -7.15
N SER A 142 -6.14 -16.13 -6.56
CA SER A 142 -7.60 -16.17 -6.59
C SER A 142 -8.24 -14.97 -5.87
N VAL A 143 -7.61 -14.45 -4.80
CA VAL A 143 -8.05 -13.24 -4.09
C VAL A 143 -7.84 -12.01 -4.96
N ALA A 144 -6.66 -11.88 -5.57
CA ALA A 144 -6.34 -10.78 -6.47
C ALA A 144 -7.31 -10.70 -7.66
N VAL A 145 -7.66 -11.85 -8.26
CA VAL A 145 -8.68 -11.92 -9.32
C VAL A 145 -10.03 -11.43 -8.85
N LYS A 146 -10.47 -11.81 -7.63
CA LYS A 146 -11.73 -11.34 -7.06
C LYS A 146 -11.75 -9.83 -6.87
N ILE A 147 -10.64 -9.23 -6.41
CA ILE A 147 -10.51 -7.78 -6.29
C ILE A 147 -10.69 -7.14 -7.67
N VAL A 148 -9.92 -7.58 -8.67
CA VAL A 148 -10.04 -7.06 -10.04
C VAL A 148 -11.47 -7.19 -10.58
N ASP A 149 -12.11 -8.34 -10.36
CA ASP A 149 -13.47 -8.60 -10.81
C ASP A 149 -14.52 -7.68 -10.14
N SER A 150 -14.33 -7.31 -8.88
CA SER A 150 -15.22 -6.38 -8.16
C SER A 150 -15.21 -4.98 -8.76
N PHE A 151 -14.10 -4.57 -9.39
CA PHE A 151 -13.93 -3.21 -9.92
C PHE A 151 -13.85 -3.14 -11.46
N LYS A 152 -13.82 -4.27 -12.17
CA LYS A 152 -13.59 -4.29 -13.64
C LYS A 152 -14.59 -3.49 -14.45
N GLN A 153 -15.82 -3.33 -13.97
CA GLN A 153 -16.85 -2.54 -14.65
C GLN A 153 -16.51 -1.04 -14.72
N TYR A 154 -15.61 -0.57 -13.84
CA TYR A 154 -15.17 0.83 -13.80
C TYR A 154 -13.92 1.10 -14.64
N LYS A 155 -13.35 0.06 -15.29
CA LYS A 155 -12.09 0.16 -16.04
C LYS A 155 -12.23 0.97 -17.35
N ASP A 156 -13.44 1.05 -17.88
CA ASP A 156 -13.74 1.64 -19.20
C ASP A 156 -14.42 3.02 -19.12
N TYR A 157 -14.59 3.57 -17.91
CA TYR A 157 -14.98 4.96 -17.66
C TYR A 157 -13.76 5.88 -17.73
#